data_AF-A0A238DR52-F1
#
_entry.id   AF-A0A238DR52-F1
#
_cell.length_a   1.000
_cell.length_b   1.000
_cell.length_c   1.000
_cell.angle_alpha   90.00
_cell.angle_beta   90.00
_cell.angle_gamma   90.00
#
_symmetry.space_group_name_H-M   'P 1'
#
loop_
_entity.id
_entity.type
_entity.pdbx_description
1 polymer ?
#
loop_
_entity_poly.entity_id
_entity_poly.type
_entity_poly.pdbx_seq_one_letter_code
_entity_poly.pdbx_strand_id
1 'polypeptide(L)'
;MAGTATVEHTQRQYSGNRLAVVLQNVNTNEQIVQRPLLTADECMRLPPEDDLIFVAGHAPIYAKKIIYYQDPEFAARCAIAAPVETGRGKD
;
A
#
# COMPACT_ATOMS: atom_id res chain seq x y z
N MET A 1 8.01 7.26 3.63
CA MET A 1 7.68 6.03 4.39
C MET A 1 6.17 5.93 4.51
N ALA A 2 5.55 4.75 4.33
CA ALA A 2 4.08 4.56 4.27
C ALA A 2 3.33 4.84 5.58
N GLY A 3 4.05 4.97 6.70
CA GLY A 3 3.47 5.25 8.01
C GLY A 3 3.19 3.98 8.81
N THR A 4 2.46 4.15 9.91
CA THR A 4 2.11 3.09 10.85
C THR A 4 0.60 3.06 11.06
N ALA A 5 0.08 1.86 11.32
CA ALA A 5 -1.28 1.61 11.69
C ALA A 5 -1.33 0.94 13.06
N THR A 6 -2.45 1.13 13.73
CA THR A 6 -2.76 0.44 14.98
C THR A 6 -3.56 -0.82 14.64
N VAL A 7 -3.09 -1.98 15.08
CA VAL A 7 -3.74 -3.27 14.85
C VAL A 7 -4.06 -3.92 16.20
N GLU A 8 -5.25 -4.48 16.30
CA GLU A 8 -5.67 -5.27 17.46
C GLU A 8 -5.22 -6.73 17.29
N HIS A 9 -4.59 -7.28 18.32
CA HIS A 9 -4.17 -8.67 18.38
C HIS A 9 -4.80 -9.37 19.59
N THR A 10 -5.64 -10.37 19.33
CA THR A 10 -6.29 -11.16 20.38
C THR A 10 -5.56 -12.48 20.58
N GLN A 11 -4.91 -12.66 21.73
CA GLN A 11 -4.30 -13.92 22.13
C GLN A 11 -5.26 -14.68 23.05
N ARG A 12 -5.67 -15.88 22.64
CA ARG A 12 -6.50 -16.78 23.46
C ARG A 12 -5.67 -17.94 23.98
N GLN A 13 -5.61 -18.07 25.30
CA GLN A 13 -4.96 -19.16 26.01
C GLN A 13 -6.03 -20.07 26.61
N TYR A 14 -5.97 -21.34 26.25
CA TYR A 14 -6.86 -22.37 26.78
C TYR A 14 -6.07 -23.21 27.77
N SER A 15 -6.60 -23.41 28.97
CA SER A 15 -5.99 -24.28 30.00
C SER A 15 -7.00 -25.28 30.55
N GLY A 16 -6.56 -26.52 30.73
CA GLY A 16 -7.39 -27.64 31.14
C GLY A 16 -6.76 -28.98 30.75
N ASN A 17 -7.32 -30.09 31.25
CA ASN A 17 -6.93 -31.43 30.82
C ASN A 17 -7.23 -31.58 29.32
N ARG A 18 -6.23 -31.96 28.51
CA ARG A 18 -6.35 -32.10 27.05
C ARG A 18 -7.37 -33.16 26.63
N LEU A 19 -7.76 -34.07 27.53
CA LEU A 19 -8.79 -35.09 27.35
C LEU A 19 -10.17 -34.68 27.94
N ALA A 20 -10.29 -33.50 28.54
CA ALA A 20 -11.57 -33.04 29.07
C ALA A 20 -12.49 -32.60 27.94
N VAL A 21 -13.75 -33.04 28.02
CA VAL A 21 -14.81 -32.71 27.06
C VAL A 21 -15.15 -31.20 27.08
N VAL A 22 -14.88 -30.51 28.19
CA VAL A 22 -15.02 -29.06 28.31
C VAL A 22 -13.74 -28.49 28.91
N LEU A 23 -13.15 -27.52 28.22
CA LEU A 23 -12.01 -26.74 28.73
C LEU A 23 -12.52 -25.77 29.79
N GLN A 24 -12.10 -25.95 31.04
CA GLN A 24 -12.65 -25.18 32.16
C GLN A 24 -12.15 -23.73 32.22
N ASN A 25 -10.95 -23.45 31.72
CA ASN A 25 -10.34 -22.13 31.86
C ASN A 25 -9.89 -21.60 30.50
N VAL A 26 -10.53 -20.52 30.05
CA VAL A 26 -10.12 -19.77 28.85
C VAL A 26 -9.73 -18.36 29.27
N ASN A 27 -8.50 -17.98 28.98
CA ASN A 27 -8.00 -16.62 29.14
C ASN A 27 -7.90 -15.97 27.75
N THR A 28 -8.44 -14.77 27.59
CA THR A 28 -8.31 -13.99 26.36
C THR A 28 -7.64 -12.66 26.71
N ASN A 29 -6.61 -12.31 25.95
CA ASN A 29 -5.86 -11.07 26.10
C ASN A 29 -5.90 -10.31 24.78
N GLU A 30 -6.42 -9.08 24.80
CA GLU A 30 -6.51 -8.20 23.64
C GLU A 30 -5.45 -7.10 23.76
N GLN A 31 -4.61 -6.98 22.74
CA GLN A 31 -3.49 -6.05 22.73
C GLN A 31 -3.58 -5.15 21.50
N ILE A 32 -3.42 -3.85 21.74
CA ILE A 32 -3.35 -2.85 20.69
C ILE A 32 -1.88 -2.58 20.39
N VAL A 33 -1.41 -2.92 19.19
CA VAL A 33 0.01 -2.87 18.81
C VAL A 33 0.21 -2.01 17.57
N GLN A 34 1.31 -1.25 17.54
CA GLN A 34 1.71 -0.48 16.37
C GLN A 34 2.36 -1.41 15.32
N ARG A 35 1.85 -1.36 14.09
CA ARG A 35 2.39 -2.09 12.93
C ARG A 35 2.71 -1.10 11.80
N PRO A 36 3.79 -1.28 11.02
CA PRO A 36 3.95 -0.56 9.75
C PRO A 36 2.73 -0.77 8.84
N LEU A 37 2.27 0.30 8.17
CA LEU A 37 1.18 0.20 7.21
C LEU A 37 1.55 -0.74 6.06
N LEU A 38 2.80 -0.63 5.60
CA LEU A 38 3.43 -1.49 4.61
C LEU A 38 4.87 -1.75 5.02
N THR A 39 5.25 -3.02 5.13
CA THR A 39 6.63 -3.44 5.40
C THR A 39 7.47 -3.40 4.12
N ALA A 40 8.80 -3.36 4.28
CA ALA A 40 9.71 -3.36 3.13
C ALA A 40 9.55 -4.61 2.26
N ASP A 41 9.40 -5.79 2.88
CA ASP A 41 9.21 -7.06 2.18
C ASP A 41 7.86 -7.13 1.45
N GLU A 42 6.78 -6.64 2.05
CA GLU A 42 5.49 -6.50 1.35
C GLU A 42 5.60 -5.57 0.14
N CYS A 43 6.32 -4.44 0.28
CA CYS A 43 6.55 -3.51 -0.81
C CYS A 43 7.34 -4.14 -1.97
N MET A 44 8.32 -4.99 -1.68
CA MET A 44 9.14 -5.67 -2.68
C MET A 44 8.38 -6.76 -3.47
N ARG A 45 7.24 -7.23 -2.96
CA ARG A 45 6.40 -8.25 -3.61
C ARG A 45 5.20 -7.66 -4.36
N LEU A 46 5.11 -6.34 -4.45
CA LEU A 46 4.04 -5.70 -5.20
C LEU A 46 4.08 -6.12 -6.67
N PRO A 47 2.91 -6.29 -7.32
CA PRO A 47 2.85 -6.52 -8.75
C PRO A 47 3.55 -5.39 -9.53
N PRO A 48 4.27 -5.70 -10.63
CA PRO A 48 5.01 -4.70 -11.41
C PRO A 48 4.12 -3.63 -12.07
N GLU A 49 2.84 -3.94 -12.28
CA GLU A 49 1.82 -3.03 -12.78
C GLU A 49 1.21 -2.11 -11.72
N ASP A 50 1.60 -2.25 -10.45
CA ASP A 50 1.12 -1.40 -9.36
C ASP A 50 2.18 -0.37 -8.94
N ASP A 51 1.72 0.76 -8.42
CA ASP A 51 2.54 1.84 -7.90
C ASP A 51 2.01 2.37 -6.57
N LEU A 52 2.95 2.87 -5.77
CA LEU A 52 2.67 3.62 -4.54
C LEU A 52 3.04 5.09 -4.74
N ILE A 53 2.05 5.96 -4.59
CA ILE A 53 2.19 7.41 -4.80
C ILE A 53 2.20 8.11 -3.44
N PHE A 54 3.23 8.92 -3.23
CA PHE A 54 3.39 9.73 -2.02
C PHE A 54 3.18 11.20 -2.36
N VAL A 55 2.10 11.77 -1.84
CA VAL A 55 1.78 13.19 -1.98
C VAL A 55 1.86 13.84 -0.59
N ALA A 56 2.50 15.00 -0.50
CA ALA A 56 2.60 15.74 0.74
C ALA A 56 1.20 16.03 1.32
N GLY A 57 1.03 15.80 2.63
CA GLY A 57 -0.24 16.03 3.33
C GLY A 57 -1.34 15.00 3.05
N HIS A 58 -1.07 13.95 2.27
CA HIS A 58 -2.05 12.92 1.95
C HIS A 58 -1.57 11.54 2.42
N ALA A 59 -2.52 10.65 2.71
CA ALA A 59 -2.21 9.25 2.92
C ALA A 59 -1.58 8.64 1.65
N PRO A 60 -0.68 7.65 1.78
CA PRO A 60 -0.14 6.95 0.61
C PRO A 60 -1.26 6.36 -0.25
N ILE A 61 -1.13 6.52 -1.57
CA ILE A 61 -2.12 6.04 -2.54
C ILE A 61 -1.55 4.81 -3.22
N TYR A 62 -2.32 3.72 -3.23
CA TYR A 62 -2.03 2.53 -4.02
C TYR A 62 -2.82 2.58 -5.32
N ALA A 63 -2.12 2.49 -6.45
CA ALA A 63 -2.69 2.72 -7.78
C ALA A 63 -2.13 1.74 -8.81
N LYS A 64 -2.83 1.62 -9.94
CA LYS A 64 -2.30 0.95 -11.14
C LYS A 64 -1.37 1.91 -11.87
N LYS A 65 -0.20 1.42 -12.28
CA LYS A 65 0.78 2.14 -13.09
C LYS A 65 0.17 2.47 -14.44
N ILE A 66 0.26 3.74 -14.85
CA ILE A 66 -0.08 4.15 -16.21
C ILE A 66 1.10 3.86 -17.14
N ILE A 67 0.87 3.00 -18.14
CA ILE A 67 1.88 2.66 -19.13
C ILE A 67 1.74 3.63 -20.30
N TYR A 68 2.60 4.65 -20.35
CA TYR A 68 2.36 5.83 -21.18
C TYR A 68 2.18 5.57 -22.68
N TYR A 69 2.79 4.52 -23.21
CA TYR A 69 2.69 4.15 -24.62
C TYR A 69 1.49 3.23 -24.93
N GLN A 70 0.86 2.66 -23.90
CA GLN A 70 -0.37 1.87 -24.04
C GLN A 70 -1.62 2.74 -23.84
N ASP A 71 -1.47 3.86 -23.12
CA ASP A 71 -2.56 4.79 -22.90
C ASP A 71 -2.89 5.58 -24.18
N PRO A 72 -4.14 5.53 -24.67
CA PRO A 72 -4.52 6.16 -25.94
C PRO A 72 -4.47 7.70 -25.87
N GLU A 73 -4.74 8.32 -24.73
CA GLU A 73 -4.66 9.77 -24.59
C GLU A 73 -3.21 10.24 -24.62
N PHE A 74 -2.32 9.52 -23.93
CA PHE A 74 -0.89 9.82 -23.97
C PHE A 74 -0.27 9.54 -25.34
N ALA A 75 -0.65 8.44 -26.00
CA ALA A 75 -0.23 8.18 -27.38
C ALA A 75 -0.67 9.31 -28.32
N ALA A 76 -1.91 9.80 -28.21
CA ALA A 76 -2.42 10.92 -28.99
C ALA A 76 -1.63 12.22 -28.71
N ARG A 77 -1.28 12.49 -27.45
CA ARG A 77 -0.45 13.66 -27.08
C ARG A 77 0.98 13.55 -27.61
N CYS A 78 1.58 12.36 -27.59
CA CYS A 78 2.91 12.12 -28.16
C CYS A 78 2.97 12.31 -29.69
N ALA A 79 1.85 12.14 -30.39
CA ALA A 79 1.76 12.36 -31.83
C ALA A 79 1.70 13.84 -32.24
N ILE A 80 1.53 14.77 -31.28
CA ILE A 80 1.52 16.21 -31.54
C ILE A 80 2.95 16.65 -31.88
N ALA A 81 3.12 17.23 -33.07
CA ALA A 81 4.41 17.76 -33.49
C ALA A 81 4.91 18.82 -32.51
N ALA A 82 6.22 18.82 -32.24
CA ALA A 82 6.84 19.84 -31.41
C ALA A 82 6.53 21.24 -31.99
N PRO A 83 6.22 22.23 -31.14
CA PRO A 83 5.96 23.58 -31.62
C PRO A 83 7.22 24.14 -32.29
N VAL A 84 7.02 24.79 -33.45
CA VAL A 84 8.12 25.40 -34.24
C VAL A 84 8.80 26.52 -33.45
N GLU A 85 8.05 27.19 -32.58
CA GLU A 85 8.55 28.21 -31.67
C GLU A 85 8.23 27.78 -30.23
N THR A 86 9.27 27.65 -29.41
CA THR A 86 9.08 27.59 -27.96
C THR A 86 9.06 29.04 -27.47
N GLY A 87 8.07 29.43 -26.65
CA GLY A 87 7.94 30.81 -26.13
C GLY A 87 9.10 31.27 -25.22
N ARG A 88 10.25 30.57 -25.21
CA ARG A 88 11.51 31.15 -24.79
C ARG A 88 12.00 32.03 -25.93
N GLY A 89 11.78 33.34 -25.79
CA GLY A 89 12.22 34.35 -26.72
C GLY A 89 13.66 34.10 -27.18
N LYS A 90 13.88 34.23 -28.49
CA LYS A 90 15.22 34.51 -29.02
C LYS A 90 15.60 35.90 -28.54
N ASP A 91 16.20 35.97 -27.36
CA ASP A 91 17.09 37.07 -26.98
C ASP A 91 18.54 36.62 -27.25
#